data_AF-Q2SP40-F1
#
_entry.id   AF-Q2SP40-F1
#
_cell.length_a   1.000
_cell.length_b   1.000
_cell.length_c   1.000
_cell.angle_alpha   90.00
_cell.angle_beta   90.00
_cell.angle_gamma   90.00
#
_symmetry.space_group_name_H-M   'P 1'
#
loop_
_entity.id
_entity.type
_entity.pdbx_description
1 polymer ?
#
loop_
_entity_poly.entity_id
_entity_poly.type
_entity_poly.pdbx_seq_one_letter_code
_entity_poly.pdbx_strand_id
1 'polypeptide(L)'
;MELPIKNRTTAGRMLAQSLISYRSRNNLLILALPRGGAPVAREIASALAAPLDLLLVRKLGAPMYPELAMGAIASGGAIVMNDDVVNIHHISEDDIAIVREREEKELRRRDLAYRGDRPMPEIKGRCVIVVDDGMATGATMKAGVAALRGMQPERIVVAIPVAPRDTVTELKAMVDEVVCLDTPEPFYAIGGCYTDFGQTSDKEVTDILQAAWAQEATNADEEPHSLEKTSWTEYCRQFSHEHHGWLVSFREEEPAAKQRHREMKFQNLPLQSLDYDEHDDVFQLSVLDTGKPHEISIFCPKRLAEAPHGASSALLQIDTGEGGSILLGFSETYAVAKAR
;
A
#
# COMPACT_ATOMS: atom_id res chain seq x y z
N MET A 1 -22.72 6.78 8.38
CA MET A 1 -22.79 5.37 8.80
C MET A 1 -23.64 5.33 10.07
N GLU A 2 -24.23 4.18 10.42
CA GLU A 2 -24.88 4.04 11.73
C GLU A 2 -23.95 3.24 12.65
N LEU A 3 -23.61 3.82 13.80
CA LEU A 3 -22.88 3.12 14.86
C LEU A 3 -23.89 2.38 15.75
N PRO A 4 -23.51 1.22 16.33
CA PRO A 4 -22.19 0.59 16.31
C PRO A 4 -21.90 -0.22 15.03
N ILE A 5 -20.64 -0.28 14.62
CA ILE A 5 -20.15 -1.15 13.55
C ILE A 5 -20.18 -2.60 14.04
N LYS A 6 -20.61 -3.56 13.22
CA LYS A 6 -20.73 -4.96 13.66
C LYS A 6 -19.45 -5.52 14.28
N ASN A 7 -18.31 -5.46 13.57
CA ASN A 7 -17.00 -5.93 14.02
C ASN A 7 -15.88 -5.32 13.15
N ARG A 8 -14.62 -5.62 13.49
CA ARG A 8 -13.42 -5.16 12.77
C ARG A 8 -13.40 -5.55 11.29
N THR A 9 -13.87 -6.75 10.95
CA THR A 9 -13.99 -7.20 9.55
C THR A 9 -14.95 -6.29 8.76
N THR A 10 -16.11 -5.97 9.33
CA THR A 10 -17.06 -5.04 8.71
C THR A 10 -16.45 -3.65 8.55
N ALA A 11 -15.77 -3.13 9.56
CA ALA A 11 -15.07 -1.85 9.48
C ALA A 11 -14.01 -1.82 8.36
N GLY A 12 -13.20 -2.87 8.24
CA GLY A 12 -12.19 -3.00 7.19
C GLY A 12 -12.79 -2.98 5.78
N ARG A 13 -13.91 -3.66 5.55
CA ARG A 13 -14.62 -3.62 4.25
C ARG A 13 -15.17 -2.25 3.91
N MET A 14 -15.65 -1.51 4.91
CA MET A 14 -16.16 -0.15 4.71
C MET A 14 -15.02 0.85 4.42
N LEU A 15 -13.88 0.71 5.10
CA LEU A 15 -12.67 1.47 4.77
C LEU A 15 -12.16 1.13 3.38
N ALA A 16 -12.15 -0.15 3.00
CA ALA A 16 -11.73 -0.59 1.68
C ALA A 16 -12.52 0.08 0.54
N GLN A 17 -13.85 0.23 0.71
CA GLN A 17 -14.69 0.97 -0.25
C GLN A 17 -14.27 2.43 -0.36
N SER A 18 -13.92 3.06 0.77
CA SER A 18 -13.46 4.47 0.80
C SER A 18 -12.07 4.64 0.20
N LEU A 19 -11.28 3.57 0.15
CA LEU A 19 -9.90 3.55 -0.34
C LEU A 19 -9.78 2.97 -1.76
N ILE A 20 -10.88 2.67 -2.45
CA ILE A 20 -10.85 1.93 -3.72
C ILE A 20 -10.02 2.62 -4.81
N SER A 21 -9.87 3.95 -4.75
CA SER A 21 -9.03 4.75 -5.65
C SER A 21 -7.53 4.47 -5.54
N TYR A 22 -7.11 3.77 -4.48
CA TYR A 22 -5.73 3.32 -4.27
C TYR A 22 -5.44 1.96 -4.92
N ARG A 23 -6.46 1.25 -5.40
CA ARG A 23 -6.29 -0.04 -6.08
C ARG A 23 -5.37 0.09 -7.30
N SER A 24 -4.62 -0.97 -7.60
CA SER A 24 -3.71 -1.05 -8.75
C SER A 24 -2.52 -0.08 -8.71
N ARG A 25 -2.21 0.52 -7.55
CA ARG A 25 -0.95 1.24 -7.35
C ARG A 25 0.17 0.26 -7.03
N ASN A 26 1.15 0.15 -7.93
CA ASN A 26 2.26 -0.78 -7.79
C ASN A 26 3.17 -0.51 -6.58
N ASN A 27 3.15 0.71 -6.02
CA ASN A 27 3.94 1.08 -4.85
C ASN A 27 3.12 1.17 -3.55
N LEU A 28 1.91 0.60 -3.53
CA LEU A 28 1.06 0.58 -2.34
C LEU A 28 1.57 -0.42 -1.30
N LEU A 29 1.52 -0.04 -0.03
CA LEU A 29 1.79 -0.91 1.11
C LEU A 29 0.80 -0.61 2.23
N ILE A 30 0.16 -1.65 2.75
CA ILE A 30 -0.73 -1.56 3.90
C ILE A 30 0.06 -1.94 5.16
N LEU A 31 0.09 -1.06 6.15
CA LEU A 31 0.70 -1.32 7.45
C LEU A 31 -0.34 -1.27 8.56
N ALA A 32 -0.52 -2.38 9.26
CA ALA A 32 -1.42 -2.44 10.41
C ALA A 32 -0.69 -2.09 11.72
N LEU A 33 -1.33 -1.29 12.56
CA LEU A 33 -0.95 -1.19 13.98
C LEU A 33 -1.56 -2.37 14.75
N PRO A 34 -0.76 -3.24 15.38
CA PRO A 34 -1.32 -4.36 16.11
C PRO A 34 -1.87 -3.95 17.48
N ARG A 35 -2.82 -4.71 18.02
CA ARG A 35 -3.36 -5.96 17.43
C ARG A 35 -4.61 -5.72 16.60
N GLY A 36 -5.46 -4.80 17.05
CA GLY A 36 -6.78 -4.54 16.48
C GLY A 36 -6.76 -4.08 15.01
N GLY A 37 -5.75 -3.32 14.59
CA GLY A 37 -5.62 -2.90 13.20
C GLY A 37 -5.44 -4.03 12.19
N ALA A 38 -4.87 -5.18 12.58
CA ALA A 38 -4.56 -6.29 11.67
C ALA A 38 -5.79 -6.86 10.94
N PRO A 39 -6.89 -7.26 11.62
CA PRO A 39 -8.09 -7.74 10.94
C PRO A 39 -8.78 -6.68 10.08
N VAL A 40 -8.65 -5.39 10.41
CA VAL A 40 -9.16 -4.30 9.58
C VAL A 40 -8.33 -4.15 8.30
N ALA A 41 -7.00 -4.15 8.46
CA ALA A 41 -6.04 -4.02 7.38
C ALA A 41 -6.10 -5.20 6.40
N ARG A 42 -6.38 -6.41 6.87
CA ARG A 42 -6.59 -7.59 6.02
C ARG A 42 -7.65 -7.35 4.95
N GLU A 43 -8.80 -6.80 5.34
CA GLU A 43 -9.89 -6.56 4.39
C GLU A 43 -9.55 -5.44 3.40
N ILE A 44 -8.80 -4.42 3.84
CA ILE A 44 -8.29 -3.36 2.96
C ILE A 44 -7.28 -3.94 1.96
N ALA A 45 -6.28 -4.66 2.43
CA ALA A 45 -5.23 -5.25 1.60
C ALA A 45 -5.81 -6.21 0.54
N SER A 46 -6.76 -7.07 0.94
CA SER A 46 -7.45 -7.98 0.03
C SER A 46 -8.23 -7.23 -1.05
N ALA A 47 -8.99 -6.20 -0.69
CA ALA A 47 -9.77 -5.42 -1.64
C ALA A 47 -8.92 -4.60 -2.62
N LEU A 48 -7.77 -4.10 -2.15
CA LEU A 48 -6.85 -3.28 -2.95
C LEU A 48 -5.78 -4.11 -3.68
N ALA A 49 -5.73 -5.43 -3.45
CA ALA A 49 -4.68 -6.33 -3.91
C ALA A 49 -3.27 -5.80 -3.58
N ALA A 50 -3.08 -5.37 -2.33
CA ALA A 50 -1.86 -4.70 -1.88
C ALA A 50 -1.13 -5.54 -0.81
N PRO A 51 0.22 -5.49 -0.76
CA PRO A 51 0.97 -6.12 0.32
C PRO A 51 0.53 -5.61 1.69
N LEU A 52 0.44 -6.52 2.66
CA LEU A 52 0.09 -6.24 4.06
C LEU A 52 1.24 -6.62 4.97
N ASP A 53 1.58 -5.70 5.87
CA ASP A 53 2.51 -5.96 6.97
C ASP A 53 2.12 -5.19 8.24
N LEU A 54 2.92 -5.30 9.29
CA LEU A 54 2.77 -4.56 10.54
C LEU A 54 3.70 -3.36 10.62
N LEU A 55 3.22 -2.31 11.28
CA LEU A 55 4.04 -1.26 11.85
C LEU A 55 4.03 -1.41 13.38
N LEU A 56 5.10 -1.95 13.94
CA LEU A 56 5.25 -2.03 15.38
C LEU A 56 5.79 -0.71 15.92
N VAL A 57 5.11 -0.14 16.91
CA VAL A 57 5.47 1.16 17.48
C VAL A 57 5.57 1.03 18.99
N ARG A 58 6.62 1.62 19.57
CA ARG A 58 6.78 1.81 21.02
C ARG A 58 6.99 3.27 21.31
N LYS A 59 6.29 3.79 22.32
CA LYS A 59 6.54 5.13 22.84
C LYS A 59 7.73 5.07 23.79
N LEU A 60 8.58 6.09 23.74
CA LEU A 60 9.61 6.34 24.74
C LEU A 60 8.98 7.27 25.78
N GLY A 61 8.64 6.74 26.96
CA GLY A 61 8.11 7.52 28.06
C GLY A 61 9.22 8.30 28.78
N ALA A 62 8.92 9.50 29.26
CA ALA A 62 9.86 10.25 30.09
C ALA A 62 10.13 9.49 31.40
N PRO A 63 11.37 9.49 31.93
CA PRO A 63 11.74 8.67 33.09
C PRO A 63 10.85 8.85 34.32
N MET A 64 10.51 10.11 34.62
CA MET A 64 9.68 10.48 35.78
C MET A 64 8.17 10.47 35.46
N TYR A 65 7.82 10.43 34.17
CA TYR A 65 6.43 10.48 33.69
C TYR A 65 6.26 9.48 32.54
N PRO A 66 6.17 8.17 32.81
CA PRO A 66 6.16 7.14 31.76
C PRO A 66 5.01 7.29 30.74
N GLU A 67 3.91 7.92 31.15
CA GLU A 67 2.76 8.20 30.27
C GLU A 67 3.01 9.38 29.32
N LEU A 68 3.92 10.28 29.67
CA LEU A 68 4.35 11.39 28.82
C LEU A 68 5.41 10.89 27.84
N ALA A 69 5.06 10.84 26.55
CA ALA A 69 5.99 10.37 25.53
C ALA A 69 7.01 11.46 25.16
N MET A 70 8.28 11.21 25.46
CA MET A 70 9.42 12.01 24.99
C MET A 70 9.89 11.62 23.59
N GLY A 71 9.39 10.50 23.06
CA GLY A 71 9.70 10.05 21.72
C GLY A 71 8.96 8.76 21.36
N ALA A 72 9.31 8.19 20.22
CA ALA A 72 8.83 6.91 19.76
C ALA A 72 9.86 6.20 18.88
N ILE A 73 9.75 4.88 18.85
CA ILE A 73 10.51 4.00 17.98
C ILE A 73 9.55 3.09 17.20
N ALA A 74 9.93 2.71 15.99
CA ALA A 74 9.16 1.77 15.20
C ALA A 74 10.02 0.66 14.57
N SER A 75 9.38 -0.47 14.22
CA SER A 75 9.99 -1.54 13.43
C SER A 75 10.63 -0.95 12.17
N GLY A 76 11.85 -1.38 11.82
CA GLY A 76 12.65 -0.77 10.74
C GLY A 76 13.65 0.29 11.19
N GLY A 77 13.79 0.52 12.51
CA GLY A 77 14.87 1.34 13.08
C GLY A 77 14.60 2.84 13.10
N ALA A 78 13.37 3.26 12.83
CA ALA A 78 12.98 4.67 12.93
C ALA A 78 12.86 5.09 14.40
N ILE A 79 13.42 6.26 14.71
CA ILE A 79 13.41 6.89 16.03
C ILE A 79 13.00 8.34 15.85
N VAL A 80 12.06 8.81 16.64
CA VAL A 80 11.64 10.21 16.67
C VAL A 80 11.61 10.69 18.12
N MET A 81 12.21 11.85 18.37
CA MET A 81 12.19 12.51 19.67
C MET A 81 11.24 13.71 19.64
N ASN A 82 10.65 13.99 20.79
CA ASN A 82 9.91 15.22 21.06
C ASN A 82 10.84 16.15 21.85
N ASP A 83 11.54 17.01 21.13
CA ASP A 83 12.53 17.90 21.70
C ASP A 83 11.92 18.85 22.75
N ASP A 84 10.66 19.25 22.62
CA ASP A 84 9.99 20.09 23.61
C ASP A 84 9.87 19.36 24.96
N VAL A 85 9.43 18.09 24.95
CA VAL A 85 9.33 17.28 26.17
C VAL A 85 10.71 17.03 26.78
N VAL A 86 11.70 16.71 25.95
CA VAL A 86 13.09 16.49 26.40
C VAL A 86 13.64 17.76 27.06
N ASN A 87 13.44 18.93 26.44
CA ASN A 87 13.97 20.20 26.92
C ASN A 87 13.24 20.71 28.17
N ILE A 88 11.90 20.68 28.19
CA ILE A 88 11.08 21.16 29.32
C ILE A 88 11.34 20.35 30.59
N HIS A 89 11.54 19.04 30.45
CA HIS A 89 11.78 18.16 31.59
C HIS A 89 13.26 17.89 31.86
N HIS A 90 14.16 18.57 31.14
CA HIS A 90 15.62 18.42 31.26
C HIS A 90 16.08 16.96 31.26
N ILE A 91 15.53 16.16 30.34
CA ILE A 91 15.83 14.73 30.25
C ILE A 91 17.24 14.56 29.70
N SER A 92 18.09 13.83 30.43
CA SER A 92 19.47 13.59 30.01
C SER A 92 19.56 12.60 28.84
N GLU A 93 20.64 12.67 28.06
CA GLU A 93 20.91 11.71 26.98
C GLU A 93 21.04 10.27 27.52
N ASP A 94 21.61 10.11 28.72
CA ASP A 94 21.75 8.81 29.39
C ASP A 94 20.37 8.22 29.74
N ASP A 95 19.46 9.04 30.26
CA ASP A 95 18.09 8.61 30.54
C ASP A 95 17.33 8.22 29.26
N ILE A 96 17.49 8.99 28.18
CA ILE A 96 16.93 8.68 26.88
C ILE A 96 17.47 7.35 26.38
N ALA A 97 18.78 7.11 26.49
CA ALA A 97 19.42 5.88 26.05
C ALA A 97 18.90 4.65 26.83
N ILE A 98 18.73 4.76 28.15
CA ILE A 98 18.20 3.69 29.00
C ILE A 98 16.77 3.31 28.58
N VAL A 99 15.89 4.31 28.43
CA VAL A 99 14.51 4.06 28.00
C VAL A 99 14.49 3.49 26.59
N ARG A 100 15.27 4.06 25.66
CA ARG A 100 15.37 3.58 24.29
C ARG A 100 15.79 2.12 24.23
N GLU A 101 16.86 1.72 24.92
CA GLU A 101 17.36 0.35 24.90
C GLU A 101 16.29 -0.65 25.38
N ARG A 102 15.57 -0.31 26.46
CA ARG A 102 14.47 -1.12 26.99
C ARG A 102 13.36 -1.29 25.96
N GLU A 103 12.91 -0.19 25.36
CA GLU A 103 11.80 -0.20 24.40
C GLU A 103 12.19 -0.89 23.10
N GLU A 104 13.43 -0.71 22.63
CA GLU A 104 13.96 -1.39 21.45
C GLU A 104 14.05 -2.91 21.66
N LYS A 105 14.44 -3.36 22.85
CA LYS A 105 14.48 -4.80 23.18
C LYS A 105 13.09 -5.42 23.11
N GLU A 106 12.08 -4.73 23.63
CA GLU A 106 10.69 -5.18 23.54
C GLU A 106 10.16 -5.11 22.11
N LEU A 107 10.50 -4.07 21.35
CA LEU A 107 10.15 -3.93 19.95
C LEU A 107 10.72 -5.11 19.14
N ARG A 108 12.02 -5.42 19.28
CA ARG A 108 12.67 -6.57 18.63
C ARG A 108 12.03 -7.89 19.03
N ARG A 109 11.68 -8.07 20.31
CA ARG A 109 10.99 -9.29 20.77
C ARG A 109 9.64 -9.48 20.07
N ARG A 110 8.84 -8.42 19.94
CA ARG A 110 7.54 -8.47 19.26
C ARG A 110 7.67 -8.62 17.76
N ASP A 111 8.64 -7.94 17.15
CA ASP A 111 8.92 -8.06 15.72
C ASP A 111 9.26 -9.52 15.38
N LEU A 112 10.19 -10.13 16.12
CA LEU A 112 10.51 -11.56 15.96
C LEU A 112 9.30 -12.47 16.19
N ALA A 113 8.45 -12.17 17.18
CA ALA A 113 7.27 -12.98 17.48
C ALA A 113 6.20 -12.95 16.36
N TYR A 114 6.03 -11.83 15.67
CA TYR A 114 5.06 -11.72 14.58
C TYR A 114 5.66 -12.04 13.21
N ARG A 115 6.90 -11.62 12.97
CA ARG A 115 7.60 -11.63 11.67
C ARG A 115 8.48 -12.86 11.46
N GLY A 116 8.99 -13.45 12.53
CA GLY A 116 10.06 -14.44 12.45
C GLY A 116 11.27 -13.84 11.72
N ASP A 117 11.77 -14.55 10.73
CA ASP A 117 12.94 -14.15 9.94
C ASP A 117 12.59 -13.33 8.68
N ARG A 118 11.30 -13.05 8.42
CA ARG A 118 10.92 -12.23 7.25
C ARG A 118 11.54 -10.84 7.42
N PRO A 119 12.10 -10.21 6.38
CA PRO A 119 12.57 -8.83 6.47
C PRO A 119 11.40 -7.84 6.57
N MET A 120 11.68 -6.62 7.01
CA MET A 120 10.72 -5.51 6.94
C MET A 120 10.55 -5.08 5.47
N PRO A 121 9.33 -4.77 5.01
CA PRO A 121 9.10 -4.31 3.65
C PRO A 121 9.80 -2.97 3.40
N GLU A 122 10.22 -2.74 2.16
CA GLU A 122 10.79 -1.45 1.78
C GLU A 122 9.72 -0.35 1.84
N ILE A 123 9.97 0.71 2.60
CA ILE A 123 9.04 1.84 2.78
C ILE A 123 9.35 3.01 1.83
N LYS A 124 10.62 3.17 1.48
CA LYS A 124 11.09 4.32 0.70
C LYS A 124 10.37 4.42 -0.63
N GLY A 125 9.83 5.60 -0.96
CA GLY A 125 9.11 5.84 -2.22
C GLY A 125 7.78 5.09 -2.36
N ARG A 126 7.27 4.45 -1.30
CA ARG A 126 5.96 3.79 -1.31
C ARG A 126 4.83 4.72 -0.88
N CYS A 127 3.64 4.44 -1.38
CA CYS A 127 2.39 4.96 -0.82
C CYS A 127 1.97 4.03 0.32
N VAL A 128 2.04 4.50 1.56
CA VAL A 128 1.76 3.71 2.75
C VAL A 128 0.39 4.05 3.32
N ILE A 129 -0.47 3.05 3.51
CA ILE A 129 -1.72 3.19 4.26
C ILE A 129 -1.54 2.55 5.64
N VAL A 130 -1.56 3.37 6.70
CA VAL A 130 -1.49 2.91 8.08
C VAL A 130 -2.89 2.71 8.64
N VAL A 131 -3.15 1.53 9.21
CA VAL A 131 -4.50 1.09 9.60
C VAL A 131 -4.56 0.76 11.09
N ASP A 132 -5.64 1.17 11.76
CA ASP A 132 -6.01 0.73 13.11
C ASP A 132 -7.52 0.46 13.21
N ASP A 133 -7.98 -0.19 14.28
CA ASP A 133 -9.41 -0.48 14.51
C ASP A 133 -10.21 0.70 15.08
N GLY A 134 -9.52 1.73 15.52
CA GLY A 134 -10.07 2.98 15.97
C GLY A 134 -9.00 3.78 16.70
N MET A 135 -9.29 5.04 16.96
CA MET A 135 -8.29 5.93 17.55
C MET A 135 -8.92 6.82 18.60
N ALA A 136 -8.51 6.69 19.86
CA ALA A 136 -8.93 7.60 20.93
C ALA A 136 -8.04 8.86 20.95
N THR A 137 -6.83 8.75 21.52
CA THR A 137 -5.86 9.87 21.59
C THR A 137 -4.93 9.94 20.38
N GLY A 138 -4.82 8.85 19.63
CA GLY A 138 -3.94 8.74 18.47
C GLY A 138 -2.45 8.68 18.77
N ALA A 139 -2.05 8.55 20.03
CA ALA A 139 -0.63 8.56 20.39
C ALA A 139 0.21 7.52 19.63
N THR A 140 -0.28 6.27 19.52
CA THR A 140 0.41 5.21 18.76
C THR A 140 0.45 5.51 17.27
N MET A 141 -0.65 5.98 16.69
CA MET A 141 -0.75 6.33 15.28
C MET A 141 0.19 7.48 14.91
N LYS A 142 0.16 8.57 15.69
CA LYS A 142 1.04 9.74 15.50
C LYS A 142 2.52 9.35 15.61
N ALA A 143 2.86 8.52 16.59
CA ALA A 143 4.20 7.96 16.75
C ALA A 143 4.63 7.12 15.53
N GLY A 144 3.75 6.25 15.03
CA GLY A 144 3.99 5.46 13.82
C GLY A 144 4.16 6.32 12.57
N VAL A 145 3.31 7.33 12.37
CA VAL A 145 3.41 8.30 11.27
C VAL A 145 4.74 9.05 11.32
N ALA A 146 5.12 9.55 12.50
CA ALA A 146 6.38 10.27 12.67
C ALA A 146 7.57 9.36 12.32
N ALA A 147 7.57 8.12 12.79
CA ALA A 147 8.59 7.13 12.47
C ALA A 147 8.65 6.82 10.97
N LEU A 148 7.49 6.65 10.31
CA LEU A 148 7.41 6.42 8.87
C LEU A 148 7.96 7.59 8.06
N ARG A 149 7.76 8.84 8.47
CA ARG A 149 8.33 10.00 7.76
C ARG A 149 9.86 9.91 7.66
N GLY A 150 10.53 9.41 8.70
CA GLY A 150 11.99 9.15 8.67
C GLY A 150 12.41 8.09 7.65
N MET A 151 11.50 7.22 7.21
CA MET A 151 11.74 6.18 6.20
C MET A 151 11.48 6.64 4.76
N GLN A 152 11.11 7.91 4.57
CA GLN A 152 10.93 8.54 3.25
C GLN A 152 9.90 7.84 2.32
N PRO A 153 8.68 7.51 2.78
CA PRO A 153 7.61 7.11 1.88
C PRO A 153 7.24 8.26 0.94
N GLU A 154 6.69 7.94 -0.22
CA GLU A 154 6.14 8.94 -1.15
C GLU A 154 4.90 9.61 -0.53
N ARG A 155 4.05 8.82 0.12
CA ARG A 155 2.78 9.28 0.70
C ARG A 155 2.44 8.46 1.94
N ILE A 156 1.87 9.12 2.95
CA ILE A 156 1.31 8.49 4.14
C ILE A 156 -0.18 8.80 4.20
N VAL A 157 -0.98 7.74 4.22
CA VAL A 157 -2.44 7.78 4.41
C VAL A 157 -2.76 7.06 5.71
N VAL A 158 -3.68 7.60 6.50
CA VAL A 158 -4.20 6.90 7.67
C VAL A 158 -5.64 6.49 7.41
N ALA A 159 -5.96 5.22 7.67
CA ALA A 159 -7.29 4.66 7.54
C ALA A 159 -7.78 4.11 8.89
N ILE A 160 -8.83 4.72 9.43
CA ILE A 160 -9.37 4.37 10.75
C ILE A 160 -10.90 4.38 10.74
N PRO A 161 -11.58 3.41 11.38
CA PRO A 161 -13.03 3.39 11.40
C PRO A 161 -13.62 4.54 12.20
N VAL A 162 -13.12 4.78 13.41
CA VAL A 162 -13.70 5.74 14.36
C VAL A 162 -12.64 6.49 15.14
N ALA A 163 -12.85 7.80 15.35
CA ALA A 163 -11.98 8.63 16.18
C ALA A 163 -12.65 9.94 16.63
N PRO A 164 -12.24 10.60 17.72
CA PRO A 164 -12.66 11.96 18.03
C PRO A 164 -12.29 12.94 16.91
N ARG A 165 -13.17 13.91 16.66
CA ARG A 165 -12.97 14.95 15.63
C ARG A 165 -11.65 15.71 15.79
N ASP A 166 -11.29 16.06 17.02
CA ASP A 166 -10.06 16.81 17.31
C ASP A 166 -8.82 15.96 16.99
N THR A 167 -8.82 14.68 17.38
CA THR A 167 -7.72 13.74 17.06
C THR A 167 -7.55 13.56 15.55
N VAL A 168 -8.64 13.50 14.78
CA VAL A 168 -8.58 13.45 13.30
C VAL A 168 -8.01 14.75 12.74
N THR A 169 -8.39 15.90 13.28
CA THR A 169 -7.91 17.21 12.83
C THR A 169 -6.41 17.36 13.04
N GLU A 170 -5.91 16.96 14.21
CA GLU A 170 -4.47 16.94 14.49
C GLU A 170 -3.72 16.01 13.53
N LEU A 171 -4.28 14.82 13.26
CA LEU A 171 -3.63 13.85 12.39
C LEU A 171 -3.54 14.33 10.94
N LYS A 172 -4.57 15.03 10.44
CA LYS A 172 -4.57 15.64 9.10
C LYS A 172 -3.42 16.62 8.88
N ALA A 173 -2.85 17.19 9.94
CA ALA A 173 -1.69 18.07 9.83
C ALA A 173 -0.36 17.29 9.66
N MET A 174 -0.35 15.97 9.91
CA MET A 174 0.84 15.13 9.90
C MET A 174 0.96 14.22 8.67
N VAL A 175 -0.17 13.89 8.06
CA VAL A 175 -0.28 12.92 6.95
C VAL A 175 -0.86 13.55 5.70
N ASP A 176 -0.68 12.88 4.57
CA ASP A 176 -1.17 13.35 3.28
C ASP A 176 -2.70 13.19 3.15
N GLU A 177 -3.26 12.18 3.83
CA GLU A 177 -4.71 11.95 3.88
C GLU A 177 -5.12 11.17 5.13
N VAL A 178 -6.28 11.50 5.68
CA VAL A 178 -6.94 10.72 6.73
C VAL A 178 -8.31 10.28 6.24
N VAL A 179 -8.51 8.98 6.11
CA VAL A 179 -9.79 8.34 5.82
C VAL A 179 -10.37 7.83 7.15
N CYS A 180 -11.39 8.55 7.63
CA CYS A 180 -12.11 8.22 8.86
C CYS A 180 -13.59 8.01 8.55
N LEU A 181 -14.16 6.87 8.93
CA LEU A 181 -15.56 6.55 8.61
C LEU A 181 -16.56 7.34 9.46
N ASP A 182 -16.24 7.55 10.75
CA ASP A 182 -17.10 8.30 11.68
C ASP A 182 -16.29 9.02 12.78
N THR A 183 -16.81 10.15 13.25
CA THR A 183 -16.27 10.91 14.38
C THR A 183 -17.38 11.16 15.41
N PRO A 184 -17.75 10.16 16.23
CA PRO A 184 -18.94 10.28 17.08
C PRO A 184 -18.75 11.29 18.20
N GLU A 185 -19.84 11.99 18.53
CA GLU A 185 -19.92 12.95 19.63
C GLU A 185 -21.16 12.63 20.49
N PRO A 186 -21.01 12.31 21.78
CA PRO A 186 -19.75 12.17 22.52
C PRO A 186 -18.96 10.89 22.15
N PHE A 187 -17.62 10.99 22.17
CA PHE A 187 -16.73 9.83 22.05
C PHE A 187 -16.36 9.31 23.45
N TYR A 188 -16.68 8.05 23.74
CA TYR A 188 -16.31 7.42 25.01
C TYR A 188 -15.12 6.48 24.89
N ALA A 189 -15.23 5.47 24.03
CA ALA A 189 -14.20 4.48 23.80
C ALA A 189 -14.40 3.80 22.44
N ILE A 190 -13.32 3.29 21.86
CA ILE A 190 -13.36 2.57 20.58
C ILE A 190 -14.32 1.39 20.67
N GLY A 191 -14.24 0.59 21.75
CA GLY A 191 -15.09 -0.60 21.92
C GLY A 191 -16.59 -0.29 21.96
N GLY A 192 -17.00 0.92 22.38
CA GLY A 192 -18.41 1.34 22.36
C GLY A 192 -18.94 1.63 20.95
N CYS A 193 -18.05 1.76 19.96
CA CYS A 193 -18.41 1.96 18.55
C CYS A 193 -18.60 0.64 17.80
N TYR A 194 -18.44 -0.51 18.48
CA TYR A 194 -18.55 -1.84 17.89
C TYR A 194 -19.59 -2.69 18.62
N THR A 195 -20.34 -3.50 17.88
CA THR A 195 -21.22 -4.52 18.47
C THR A 195 -20.40 -5.68 19.02
N ASP A 196 -19.37 -6.08 18.28
CA ASP A 196 -18.38 -7.09 18.68
C ASP A 196 -16.97 -6.50 18.59
N PHE A 197 -16.35 -6.33 19.76
CA PHE A 197 -15.00 -5.81 19.95
C PHE A 197 -14.13 -6.79 20.75
N GLY A 198 -14.25 -8.09 20.49
CA GLY A 198 -13.43 -9.12 21.11
C GLY A 198 -11.92 -8.83 21.02
N GLN A 199 -11.13 -9.29 21.97
CA GLN A 199 -9.68 -9.04 21.97
C GLN A 199 -9.00 -9.79 20.81
N THR A 200 -8.35 -9.06 19.90
CA THR A 200 -7.52 -9.67 18.85
C THR A 200 -6.28 -10.31 19.50
N SER A 201 -6.09 -11.60 19.25
CA SER A 201 -4.98 -12.39 19.82
C SER A 201 -3.72 -12.25 18.97
N ASP A 202 -2.55 -12.54 19.55
CA ASP A 202 -1.29 -12.56 18.79
C ASP A 202 -1.32 -13.62 17.70
N LYS A 203 -1.96 -14.77 17.97
CA LYS A 203 -2.16 -15.83 16.99
C LYS A 203 -2.98 -15.35 15.79
N GLU A 204 -4.05 -14.60 16.03
CA GLU A 204 -4.88 -14.06 14.96
C GLU A 204 -4.06 -13.11 14.07
N VAL A 205 -3.22 -12.25 14.68
CA VAL A 205 -2.31 -11.37 13.94
C VAL A 205 -1.33 -12.19 13.08
N THR A 206 -0.68 -13.22 13.65
CA THR A 206 0.26 -14.06 12.88
C THR A 206 -0.43 -14.82 11.76
N ASP A 207 -1.63 -15.36 11.98
CA ASP A 207 -2.39 -16.09 10.96
C ASP A 207 -2.76 -15.16 9.78
N ILE A 208 -3.14 -13.91 10.07
CA ILE A 208 -3.41 -12.89 9.05
C ILE A 208 -2.17 -12.57 8.22
N LEU A 209 -1.03 -12.36 8.88
CA LEU A 209 0.22 -12.03 8.18
C LEU A 209 0.70 -13.19 7.32
N GLN A 210 0.68 -14.42 7.84
CA GLN A 210 1.07 -15.61 7.08
C GLN A 210 0.22 -15.78 5.82
N ALA A 211 -1.09 -15.59 5.92
CA ALA A 211 -1.98 -15.64 4.76
C ALA A 211 -1.64 -14.54 3.72
N ALA A 212 -1.41 -13.31 4.18
CA ALA A 212 -1.06 -12.20 3.28
C ALA A 212 0.30 -12.42 2.59
N TRP A 213 1.30 -12.89 3.33
CA TRP A 213 2.64 -13.17 2.80
C TRP A 213 2.68 -14.38 1.87
N ALA A 214 1.86 -15.40 2.12
CA ALA A 214 1.70 -16.52 1.21
C ALA A 214 1.12 -16.04 -0.13
N GLN A 215 0.13 -15.13 -0.09
CA GLN A 215 -0.44 -14.54 -1.29
C GLN A 215 0.53 -13.63 -2.04
N GLU A 216 1.37 -12.87 -1.32
CA GLU A 216 2.46 -12.10 -1.93
C GLU A 216 3.50 -13.03 -2.60
N ALA A 217 3.85 -14.15 -1.96
CA ALA A 217 4.74 -15.15 -2.54
C ALA A 217 4.12 -15.83 -3.76
N THR A 218 2.84 -16.24 -3.72
CA THR A 218 2.14 -16.76 -4.90
C THR A 218 2.13 -15.75 -6.04
N ASN A 219 1.85 -14.47 -5.77
CA ASN A 219 1.88 -13.42 -6.79
C ASN A 219 3.30 -13.10 -7.31
N ALA A 220 4.35 -13.42 -6.54
CA ALA A 220 5.75 -13.21 -6.93
C ALA A 220 6.35 -14.45 -7.63
N ASP A 221 5.88 -15.64 -7.29
CA ASP A 221 6.29 -16.94 -7.86
C ASP A 221 5.43 -17.36 -9.06
N GLU A 222 4.25 -16.75 -9.25
CA GLU A 222 3.54 -16.76 -10.53
C GLU A 222 4.31 -15.87 -11.50
N GLU A 223 5.39 -16.42 -12.08
CA GLU A 223 5.95 -15.86 -13.31
C GLU A 223 4.77 -15.67 -14.28
N PRO A 224 4.65 -14.47 -14.89
CA PRO A 224 3.61 -14.26 -15.87
C PRO A 224 3.78 -15.35 -16.94
N HIS A 225 2.74 -16.13 -17.18
CA HIS A 225 2.84 -17.30 -18.03
C HIS A 225 3.28 -16.82 -19.41
N SER A 226 4.49 -17.21 -19.80
CA SER A 226 5.05 -16.83 -21.09
C SER A 226 4.22 -17.48 -22.18
N LEU A 227 3.55 -16.67 -22.98
CA LEU A 227 2.89 -17.16 -24.18
C LEU A 227 3.93 -17.57 -25.21
N GLU A 228 3.71 -18.71 -25.87
CA GLU A 228 4.50 -19.10 -27.03
C GLU A 228 4.32 -18.06 -28.15
N LYS A 229 5.42 -17.70 -28.83
CA LYS A 229 5.40 -16.69 -29.91
C LYS A 229 4.42 -17.01 -31.04
N THR A 230 4.12 -18.30 -31.24
CA THR A 230 3.15 -18.82 -32.20
C THR A 230 1.69 -18.46 -31.88
N SER A 231 1.37 -18.05 -30.66
CA SER A 231 0.01 -17.68 -30.25
C SER A 231 -0.22 -16.18 -30.08
N TRP A 232 0.83 -15.35 -30.18
CA TRP A 232 0.73 -13.91 -29.89
C TRP A 232 -0.29 -13.19 -30.76
N THR A 233 -0.38 -13.52 -32.06
CA THR A 233 -1.34 -12.92 -32.99
C THR A 233 -2.78 -13.16 -32.57
N GLU A 234 -3.11 -14.41 -32.23
CA GLU A 234 -4.47 -14.78 -31.81
C GLU A 234 -4.79 -14.19 -30.44
N TYR A 235 -3.82 -14.24 -29.53
CA TYR A 235 -3.94 -13.65 -28.21
C TYR A 235 -4.24 -12.15 -28.27
N CYS A 236 -3.41 -11.38 -28.97
CA CYS A 236 -3.55 -9.93 -29.10
C CYS A 236 -4.91 -9.56 -29.71
N ARG A 237 -5.36 -10.31 -30.72
CA ARG A 237 -6.69 -10.13 -31.32
C ARG A 237 -7.82 -10.36 -30.30
N GLN A 238 -7.76 -11.46 -29.55
CA GLN A 238 -8.77 -11.77 -28.53
C GLN A 238 -8.75 -10.73 -27.40
N PHE A 239 -7.56 -10.41 -26.88
CA PHE A 239 -7.36 -9.43 -25.83
C PHE A 239 -7.91 -8.05 -26.24
N SER A 240 -7.62 -7.60 -27.46
CA SER A 240 -8.14 -6.35 -28.00
C SER A 240 -9.65 -6.30 -28.05
N HIS A 241 -10.28 -7.44 -28.40
CA HIS A 241 -11.73 -7.54 -28.44
C HIS A 241 -12.35 -7.49 -27.04
N GLU A 242 -11.75 -8.19 -26.08
CA GLU A 242 -12.24 -8.26 -24.69
C GLU A 242 -12.02 -6.95 -23.91
N HIS A 243 -10.94 -6.25 -24.20
CA HIS A 243 -10.50 -5.07 -23.43
C HIS A 243 -10.62 -3.76 -24.23
N HIS A 244 -11.38 -3.73 -25.33
CA HIS A 244 -11.59 -2.50 -26.10
C HIS A 244 -12.12 -1.37 -25.20
N GLY A 245 -11.51 -0.19 -25.29
CA GLY A 245 -11.84 0.97 -24.46
C GLY A 245 -11.25 0.97 -23.05
N TRP A 246 -10.60 -0.11 -22.61
CA TRP A 246 -9.88 -0.13 -21.33
C TRP A 246 -8.72 0.86 -21.37
N LEU A 247 -8.40 1.44 -20.22
CA LEU A 247 -7.37 2.44 -20.15
C LEU A 247 -6.00 1.79 -20.02
N VAL A 248 -5.10 2.18 -20.92
CA VAL A 248 -3.76 1.62 -21.02
C VAL A 248 -2.74 2.54 -20.35
N SER A 249 -1.91 1.96 -19.51
CA SER A 249 -0.77 2.60 -18.87
C SER A 249 0.53 1.89 -19.26
N PHE A 250 1.60 2.65 -19.41
CA PHE A 250 2.86 2.18 -19.96
C PHE A 250 3.99 2.44 -19.00
N ARG A 251 4.85 1.45 -18.84
CA ARG A 251 6.13 1.60 -18.16
C ARG A 251 7.19 0.84 -18.95
N GLU A 252 8.23 1.55 -19.37
CA GLU A 252 9.43 0.95 -19.94
C GLU A 252 10.45 0.78 -18.83
N GLU A 253 10.99 -0.43 -18.68
CA GLU A 253 12.07 -0.75 -17.77
C GLU A 253 13.34 -0.96 -18.61
N GLU A 254 14.27 0.01 -18.55
CA GLU A 254 15.58 -0.11 -19.20
C GLU A 254 16.49 -1.06 -18.41
N PRO A 255 17.46 -1.73 -19.08
CA PRO A 255 18.47 -2.55 -18.40
C PRO A 255 19.25 -1.75 -17.37
N ALA A 256 19.62 -2.37 -16.25
CA ALA A 256 20.29 -1.75 -15.10
C ALA A 256 21.55 -0.90 -15.41
N ALA A 257 22.16 -1.04 -16.59
CA ALA A 257 23.33 -0.30 -17.04
C ALA A 257 23.04 1.09 -17.63
N LYS A 258 21.79 1.42 -17.94
CA LYS A 258 21.36 2.73 -18.45
C LYS A 258 20.08 3.11 -17.71
N GLN A 259 20.19 3.83 -16.60
CA GLN A 259 19.01 4.43 -15.95
C GLN A 259 18.79 5.82 -16.55
N ARG A 260 18.03 5.90 -17.65
CA ARG A 260 17.36 7.13 -18.04
C ARG A 260 15.87 6.84 -18.17
N HIS A 261 15.11 7.18 -17.13
CA HIS A 261 13.66 7.11 -17.15
C HIS A 261 13.14 8.01 -18.29
N ARG A 262 12.67 7.42 -19.39
CA ARG A 262 11.82 8.11 -20.36
C ARG A 262 10.39 7.99 -19.90
N GLU A 263 9.86 9.06 -19.31
CA GLU A 263 8.43 9.20 -19.13
C GLU A 263 7.76 9.22 -20.51
N MET A 264 7.04 8.16 -20.85
CA MET A 264 6.22 8.16 -22.07
C MET A 264 5.03 9.10 -21.88
N LYS A 265 4.77 9.96 -22.88
CA LYS A 265 3.74 11.02 -22.84
C LYS A 265 2.29 10.52 -22.78
N PHE A 266 2.06 9.22 -22.98
CA PHE A 266 0.75 8.64 -23.19
C PHE A 266 0.45 7.64 -22.06
N GLN A 267 -0.30 8.06 -21.05
CA GLN A 267 -0.77 7.18 -19.96
C GLN A 267 -2.27 7.39 -19.78
N ASN A 268 -2.99 6.31 -19.47
CA ASN A 268 -4.43 6.29 -19.24
C ASN A 268 -5.24 6.71 -20.47
N LEU A 269 -4.89 6.15 -21.63
CA LEU A 269 -5.65 6.35 -22.86
C LEU A 269 -6.47 5.09 -23.20
N PRO A 270 -7.70 5.22 -23.72
CA PRO A 270 -8.52 4.08 -24.12
C PRO A 270 -7.86 3.25 -25.21
N LEU A 271 -7.79 1.94 -25.00
CA LEU A 271 -7.35 0.95 -25.97
C LEU A 271 -8.29 0.97 -27.18
N GLN A 272 -7.72 1.07 -28.37
CA GLN A 272 -8.43 0.81 -29.62
C GLN A 272 -8.11 -0.60 -30.11
N SER A 273 -6.83 -0.95 -30.18
CA SER A 273 -6.36 -2.29 -30.49
C SER A 273 -4.95 -2.54 -29.95
N LEU A 274 -4.63 -3.81 -29.74
CA LEU A 274 -3.32 -4.39 -29.51
C LEU A 274 -3.16 -5.53 -30.51
N ASP A 275 -2.21 -5.42 -31.41
CA ASP A 275 -1.97 -6.36 -32.49
C ASP A 275 -0.50 -6.78 -32.47
N TYR A 276 -0.22 -7.98 -32.97
CA TYR A 276 1.14 -8.46 -33.20
C TYR A 276 1.32 -8.71 -34.70
N ASP A 277 2.27 -8.00 -35.31
CA ASP A 277 2.66 -8.19 -36.70
C ASP A 277 3.78 -9.22 -36.80
N GLU A 278 3.44 -10.41 -37.30
CA GLU A 278 4.39 -11.51 -37.51
C GLU A 278 5.45 -11.21 -38.57
N HIS A 279 5.16 -10.34 -39.55
CA HIS A 279 6.07 -10.03 -40.63
C HIS A 279 7.19 -9.11 -40.16
N ASP A 280 6.83 -8.06 -39.43
CA ASP A 280 7.76 -7.05 -38.94
C ASP A 280 8.31 -7.37 -37.54
N ASP A 281 7.77 -8.38 -36.85
CA ASP A 281 8.09 -8.76 -35.47
C ASP A 281 7.91 -7.58 -34.50
N VAL A 282 6.69 -7.03 -34.48
CA VAL A 282 6.33 -5.82 -33.74
C VAL A 282 4.96 -5.97 -33.08
N PHE A 283 4.84 -5.58 -31.81
CA PHE A 283 3.52 -5.29 -31.24
C PHE A 283 3.11 -3.88 -31.61
N GLN A 284 1.92 -3.74 -32.17
CA GLN A 284 1.29 -2.46 -32.45
C GLN A 284 0.14 -2.24 -31.49
N LEU A 285 0.19 -1.13 -30.77
CA LEU A 285 -0.85 -0.73 -29.86
C LEU A 285 -1.44 0.60 -30.31
N SER A 286 -2.75 0.64 -30.50
CA SER A 286 -3.51 1.83 -30.83
C SER A 286 -4.29 2.31 -29.62
N VAL A 287 -4.13 3.58 -29.25
CA VAL A 287 -4.83 4.23 -28.14
C VAL A 287 -5.46 5.54 -28.58
N LEU A 288 -6.54 5.96 -27.92
CA LEU A 288 -7.31 7.15 -28.31
C LEU A 288 -6.98 8.36 -27.43
N ASP A 289 -6.39 9.41 -27.99
CA ASP A 289 -6.15 10.69 -27.28
C ASP A 289 -7.05 11.79 -27.86
N THR A 290 -7.97 12.33 -27.06
CA THR A 290 -8.89 13.41 -27.49
C THR A 290 -9.63 13.13 -28.82
N GLY A 291 -9.95 11.86 -29.10
CA GLY A 291 -10.60 11.45 -30.33
C GLY A 291 -9.66 11.23 -31.52
N LYS A 292 -8.35 11.37 -31.34
CA LYS A 292 -7.33 11.04 -32.33
C LYS A 292 -6.64 9.72 -31.95
N PRO A 293 -6.54 8.74 -32.86
CA PRO A 293 -5.77 7.53 -32.60
C PRO A 293 -4.26 7.82 -32.59
N HIS A 294 -3.56 7.16 -31.67
CA HIS A 294 -2.11 7.17 -31.52
C HIS A 294 -1.59 5.74 -31.55
N GLU A 295 -0.61 5.49 -32.41
CA GLU A 295 0.03 4.17 -32.54
C GLU A 295 1.35 4.14 -31.78
N ILE A 296 1.58 3.05 -31.08
CA ILE A 296 2.79 2.74 -30.33
C ILE A 296 3.30 1.40 -30.82
N SER A 297 4.54 1.38 -31.32
CA SER A 297 5.19 0.18 -31.83
C SER A 297 6.26 -0.30 -30.86
N ILE A 298 6.20 -1.57 -30.49
CA ILE A 298 7.17 -2.24 -29.63
C ILE A 298 7.96 -3.22 -30.49
N PHE A 299 9.22 -2.90 -30.74
CA PHE A 299 10.09 -3.65 -31.64
C PHE A 299 10.85 -4.75 -30.92
N CYS A 300 11.19 -5.80 -31.68
CA CYS A 300 12.01 -6.93 -31.23
C CYS A 300 11.49 -7.63 -29.95
N PRO A 301 10.20 -7.98 -29.87
CA PRO A 301 9.66 -8.71 -28.75
C PRO A 301 10.28 -10.12 -28.65
N LYS A 302 10.73 -10.47 -27.46
CA LYS A 302 11.33 -11.75 -27.09
C LYS A 302 10.36 -12.63 -26.32
N ARG A 303 9.56 -12.02 -25.46
CA ARG A 303 8.61 -12.70 -24.59
C ARG A 303 7.36 -11.85 -24.44
N LEU A 304 6.20 -12.47 -24.45
CA LEU A 304 4.94 -11.89 -23.98
C LEU A 304 4.49 -12.73 -22.78
N ALA A 305 4.20 -12.07 -21.67
CA ALA A 305 3.83 -12.72 -20.44
C ALA A 305 2.60 -12.05 -19.84
N GLU A 306 1.62 -12.86 -19.44
CA GLU A 306 0.34 -12.40 -18.87
C GLU A 306 0.34 -12.53 -17.35
N ALA A 307 -0.27 -11.57 -16.65
CA ALA A 307 -0.66 -11.78 -15.26
C ALA A 307 -1.81 -12.79 -15.13
N PRO A 308 -1.93 -13.50 -13.99
CA PRO A 308 -2.96 -14.51 -13.77
C PRO A 308 -4.38 -13.99 -13.96
N HIS A 309 -5.25 -14.83 -14.54
CA HIS A 309 -6.69 -14.55 -14.66
C HIS A 309 -7.35 -14.40 -13.29
N GLY A 310 -8.06 -13.28 -13.08
CA GLY A 310 -8.86 -13.04 -11.86
C GLY A 310 -8.73 -11.63 -11.25
N ALA A 311 -7.84 -10.79 -11.76
CA ALA A 311 -7.70 -9.40 -11.33
C ALA A 311 -8.65 -8.46 -12.11
N SER A 312 -9.17 -7.42 -11.43
CA SER A 312 -9.94 -6.32 -12.04
C SER A 312 -9.11 -5.43 -12.99
N SER A 313 -7.83 -5.76 -13.18
CA SER A 313 -6.85 -5.09 -14.02
C SER A 313 -5.98 -6.16 -14.67
N ALA A 314 -5.76 -6.07 -15.98
CA ALA A 314 -4.86 -6.97 -16.70
C ALA A 314 -3.46 -6.34 -16.82
N LEU A 315 -2.42 -7.16 -16.78
CA LEU A 315 -1.03 -6.73 -16.97
C LEU A 315 -0.38 -7.61 -18.03
N LEU A 316 0.23 -6.98 -19.03
CA LEU A 316 1.06 -7.63 -20.03
C LEU A 316 2.49 -7.14 -19.90
N GLN A 317 3.43 -8.08 -19.87
CA GLN A 317 4.86 -7.80 -19.95
C GLN A 317 5.39 -8.24 -21.31
N ILE A 318 6.05 -7.33 -22.02
CA ILE A 318 6.73 -7.59 -23.28
C ILE A 318 8.22 -7.37 -23.09
N ASP A 319 9.02 -8.42 -23.11
CA ASP A 319 10.47 -8.29 -23.06
C ASP A 319 11.02 -8.01 -24.45
N THR A 320 12.00 -7.11 -24.54
CA THR A 320 12.57 -6.63 -25.81
C THR A 320 14.03 -7.08 -25.98
N GLY A 321 14.51 -7.09 -27.23
CA GLY A 321 15.84 -7.59 -27.58
C GLY A 321 17.04 -6.86 -26.94
N GLU A 322 16.86 -5.63 -26.42
CA GLU A 322 17.94 -4.88 -25.75
C GLU A 322 18.05 -5.17 -24.24
N GLY A 323 17.27 -6.14 -23.72
CA GLY A 323 17.23 -6.50 -22.30
C GLY A 323 16.35 -5.60 -21.45
N GLY A 324 15.55 -4.73 -22.08
CA GLY A 324 14.49 -3.97 -21.42
C GLY A 324 13.14 -4.67 -21.53
N SER A 325 12.20 -4.29 -20.68
CA SER A 325 10.81 -4.79 -20.71
C SER A 325 9.83 -3.62 -20.82
N ILE A 326 8.68 -3.87 -21.43
CA ILE A 326 7.55 -2.95 -21.47
C ILE A 326 6.41 -3.59 -20.72
N LEU A 327 5.95 -2.90 -19.68
CA LEU A 327 4.78 -3.27 -18.90
C LEU A 327 3.59 -2.45 -19.37
N LEU A 328 2.54 -3.14 -19.81
CA LEU A 328 1.26 -2.58 -20.21
C LEU A 328 0.22 -2.95 -19.14
N GLY A 329 -0.27 -1.94 -18.42
CA GLY A 329 -1.35 -2.10 -17.46
C GLY A 329 -2.69 -1.67 -18.05
N PHE A 330 -3.71 -2.51 -17.92
CA PHE A 330 -5.06 -2.28 -18.43
C PHE A 330 -6.07 -2.25 -17.29
N SER A 331 -6.94 -1.23 -17.26
CA SER A 331 -7.99 -1.08 -16.26
C SER A 331 -9.35 -0.76 -16.90
N GLU A 332 -10.40 -1.45 -16.43
CA GLU A 332 -11.80 -1.18 -16.75
C GLU A 332 -12.31 0.11 -16.08
N THR A 333 -11.74 0.49 -14.93
CA THR A 333 -12.18 1.66 -14.15
C THR A 333 -11.06 2.68 -13.99
N TYR A 334 -11.19 3.79 -14.72
CA TYR A 334 -10.56 5.07 -14.34
C TYR A 334 -11.59 6.17 -14.59
N ALA A 335 -12.61 6.22 -13.75
CA ALA A 335 -13.48 7.36 -13.72
C ALA A 335 -12.70 8.55 -13.13
N VAL A 336 -12.45 9.53 -14.00
CA VAL A 336 -12.19 10.96 -13.74
C VAL A 336 -10.74 11.39 -13.49
N ALA A 337 -10.02 11.66 -14.58
CA ALA A 337 -9.01 12.73 -14.61
C ALA A 337 -8.89 13.37 -16.01
N LYS A 338 -9.87 14.20 -16.39
CA LYS A 338 -9.73 15.46 -17.16
C LYS A 338 -11.12 15.95 -17.62
N ALA A 339 -11.92 16.39 -16.66
CA ALA A 339 -13.05 17.26 -16.93
C ALA A 339 -13.29 18.18 -15.73
N ARG A 340 -12.39 19.15 -15.57
CA ARG A 340 -12.72 20.55 -15.26
C ARG A 340 -11.52 21.44 -15.52
#